data_AF-A0A9Q0I7Y8-F1
#
_entry.id   AF-A0A9Q0I7Y8-F1
#
_cell.length_a   1.000
_cell.length_b   1.000
_cell.length_c   1.000
_cell.angle_alpha   90.00
_cell.angle_beta   90.00
_cell.angle_gamma   90.00
#
_symmetry.space_group_name_H-M   'P 1'
#
loop_
_entity.id
_entity.type
_entity.pdbx_description
1 polymer ?
#
loop_
_entity_poly.entity_id
_entity_poly.type
_entity_poly.pdbx_seq_one_letter_code
_entity_poly.pdbx_strand_id
1 'polypeptide(L)'
;MEKDFQSAPKRFWQTIRRLRRGKRKSIQAVYSKGGTLLTSTEEVIGQWKEHFEELLNPTNPPTTVEAELEDEGRQTSFSLEEVKHVHSIQTSPQWQSPLG
;
A
#
# COMPACT_ATOMS: atom_id res chain seq x y z
N MET A 1 -32.10 -28.61 23.35
CA MET A 1 -32.23 -29.39 22.10
C MET A 1 -33.15 -28.69 21.11
N GLU A 2 -34.47 -28.60 21.31
CA GLU A 2 -35.36 -28.01 20.29
C GLU A 2 -35.19 -26.49 20.06
N LYS A 3 -34.93 -25.74 21.13
CA LYS A 3 -34.63 -24.30 21.04
C LYS A 3 -33.37 -24.00 20.22
N ASP A 4 -32.43 -24.93 20.22
CA ASP A 4 -31.16 -24.79 19.49
C ASP A 4 -31.41 -24.92 17.98
N PHE A 5 -32.23 -25.89 17.56
CA PHE A 5 -32.68 -26.05 16.17
C PHE A 5 -33.43 -24.84 15.64
N GLN A 6 -34.35 -24.27 16.44
CA GLN A 6 -35.10 -23.07 16.06
C GLN A 6 -34.17 -21.85 15.88
N SER A 7 -33.09 -21.78 16.66
CA SER A 7 -32.12 -20.67 16.59
C SER A 7 -31.01 -20.88 15.56
N ALA A 8 -30.76 -22.11 15.12
CA ALA A 8 -29.65 -22.46 14.23
C ALA A 8 -29.70 -21.71 12.88
N PRO A 9 -30.86 -21.60 12.18
CA PRO A 9 -30.95 -20.81 10.95
C PRO A 9 -30.67 -19.32 11.18
N LYS A 10 -31.13 -18.79 12.33
CA LYS A 10 -30.93 -17.39 12.71
C LYS A 10 -29.45 -17.09 12.95
N ARG A 11 -28.75 -18.00 13.66
CA ARG A 11 -27.30 -17.90 13.87
C ARG A 11 -26.52 -18.05 12.57
N PHE A 12 -26.92 -18.98 11.71
CA PHE A 12 -26.33 -19.18 10.38
C PHE A 12 -26.37 -17.89 9.55
N TRP A 13 -27.56 -17.30 9.37
CA TRP A 13 -27.71 -16.08 8.59
C TRP A 13 -27.05 -14.86 9.24
N GLN A 14 -27.00 -14.80 10.57
CA GLN A 14 -26.26 -13.77 11.29
C GLN A 14 -24.75 -13.84 10.97
N THR A 15 -24.17 -15.04 10.95
CA THR A 15 -22.77 -15.25 10.56
C THR A 15 -22.54 -14.89 9.10
N ILE A 16 -23.38 -15.36 8.17
CA ILE A 16 -23.28 -15.02 6.75
C ILE A 16 -23.37 -13.50 6.54
N ARG A 17 -24.26 -12.80 7.25
CA ARG A 17 -24.40 -11.34 7.14
C ARG A 17 -23.18 -10.59 7.68
N ARG A 18 -22.50 -11.13 8.70
CA ARG A 18 -21.22 -10.60 9.20
C ARG A 18 -20.09 -10.82 8.20
N LEU A 19 -20.01 -12.00 7.59
CA LEU A 19 -19.00 -12.32 6.57
C LEU A 19 -19.16 -11.45 5.32
N ARG A 20 -20.41 -11.22 4.87
CA ARG A 20 -20.71 -10.35 3.71
C ARG A 20 -20.38 -8.88 3.93
N ARG A 21 -20.27 -8.40 5.18
CA ARG A 21 -19.90 -7.00 5.45
C ARG A 21 -18.45 -6.67 5.08
N GLY A 22 -17.63 -7.67 4.78
CA GLY A 22 -16.23 -7.50 4.40
C GLY A 22 -15.40 -6.87 5.53
N LYS A 23 -14.08 -6.80 5.32
CA LYS A 23 -13.22 -5.99 6.20
C LYS A 23 -13.41 -4.54 5.79
N ARG A 24 -13.79 -3.67 6.72
CA ARG A 24 -13.75 -2.22 6.49
C ARG A 24 -12.31 -1.86 6.12
N LYS A 25 -12.10 -1.31 4.92
CA LYS A 25 -10.80 -0.77 4.53
C LYS A 25 -10.56 0.43 5.45
N SER A 26 -9.59 0.30 6.35
CA SER A 26 -9.06 1.45 7.06
C SER A 26 -8.33 2.31 6.04
N ILE A 27 -8.62 3.60 6.01
CA ILE A 27 -7.83 4.55 5.25
C ILE A 27 -6.45 4.59 5.90
N GLN A 28 -5.42 4.42 5.09
CA GLN A 28 -4.04 4.54 5.57
C GLN A 28 -3.82 6.00 5.94
N ALA A 29 -3.38 6.24 7.17
CA ALA A 29 -2.98 7.58 7.59
C ALA A 29 -1.70 7.98 6.84
N VAL A 30 -1.66 9.24 6.38
CA VAL A 30 -0.56 9.79 5.58
C VAL A 30 -0.03 11.03 6.28
N TYR A 31 1.27 11.29 6.23
CA TYR A 31 1.83 12.52 6.75
C TYR A 31 1.65 13.65 5.74
N SER A 32 1.24 14.83 6.21
CA SER A 32 1.27 16.04 5.39
C SER A 32 2.71 16.48 5.14
N LYS A 33 2.90 17.41 4.19
CA LYS A 33 4.22 18.05 3.95
C LYS A 33 4.81 18.70 5.22
N GLY A 34 3.94 19.15 6.15
CA GLY A 34 4.33 19.72 7.44
C GLY A 34 4.57 18.68 8.55
N GLY A 35 4.52 17.38 8.25
CA GLY A 35 4.75 16.30 9.23
C GLY A 35 3.55 15.97 10.12
N THR A 36 2.36 16.52 9.85
CA THR A 36 1.13 16.22 10.60
C THR A 36 0.51 14.93 10.08
N LEU A 37 0.09 14.02 10.97
CA LEU A 37 -0.58 12.78 10.58
C LEU A 37 -2.04 13.06 10.17
N LEU A 38 -2.34 12.84 8.89
CA LEU A 38 -3.69 12.98 8.32
C LEU A 38 -4.46 11.67 8.48
N THR A 39 -5.64 11.75 9.09
CA THR A 39 -6.50 10.59 9.35
C THR A 39 -7.88 10.73 8.71
N SER A 40 -8.26 11.95 8.32
CA SER A 40 -9.50 12.20 7.58
C SER A 40 -9.33 11.79 6.11
N THR A 41 -10.37 11.15 5.56
CA THR A 41 -10.44 10.79 4.14
C THR A 41 -10.20 12.00 3.24
N GLU A 42 -10.80 13.14 3.57
CA GLU A 42 -10.76 14.35 2.75
C GLU A 42 -9.35 14.95 2.75
N GLU A 43 -8.68 14.94 3.90
CA GLU A 43 -7.30 15.39 4.05
C GLU A 43 -6.33 14.52 3.25
N VAL A 44 -6.49 13.19 3.34
CA VAL A 44 -5.65 12.24 2.58
C VAL A 44 -5.83 12.43 1.07
N ILE A 45 -7.08 12.59 0.60
CA ILE A 45 -7.36 12.84 -0.82
C ILE A 45 -6.76 14.18 -1.27
N GLY A 46 -6.89 15.23 -0.45
CA GLY A 46 -6.28 16.54 -0.73
C GLY A 46 -4.76 16.46 -0.86
N GLN A 47 -4.10 15.75 0.06
CA GLN A 47 -2.65 15.55 0.04
C GLN A 47 -2.18 14.80 -1.22
N TRP A 48 -2.91 13.76 -1.63
CA TRP A 48 -2.62 13.06 -2.89
C TRP A 48 -2.81 13.96 -4.10
N LYS A 49 -3.88 14.77 -4.11
CA LYS A 49 -4.14 15.71 -5.19
C LYS A 49 -2.99 16.71 -5.36
N GLU A 50 -2.53 17.32 -4.27
CA GLU A 50 -1.38 18.24 -4.32
C GLU A 50 -0.10 17.56 -4.80
N HIS A 51 0.16 16.33 -4.33
CA HIS A 51 1.33 15.58 -4.76
C HIS A 51 1.30 15.27 -6.26
N PHE A 52 0.15 14.83 -6.79
CA PHE A 52 0.00 14.59 -8.22
C PHE A 52 0.01 15.88 -9.04
N GLU A 53 -0.55 16.97 -8.52
CA GLU A 53 -0.52 18.27 -9.18
C GLU A 53 0.92 18.75 -9.38
N GLU A 54 1.78 18.59 -8.36
CA GLU A 54 3.21 18.94 -8.45
C GLU A 54 3.97 18.04 -9.42
N LEU A 55 3.65 16.73 -9.44
CA LEU A 55 4.27 15.77 -10.36
C LEU A 55 3.87 16.01 -11.82
N LEU A 56 2.62 16.36 -12.07
CA LEU A 56 2.05 16.45 -13.42
C LEU A 56 2.12 17.87 -14.00
N ASN A 57 2.04 18.89 -13.15
CA ASN A 57 2.11 20.30 -13.50
C ASN A 57 3.29 20.96 -12.78
N PRO A 58 4.54 20.67 -13.21
CA PRO A 58 5.73 21.29 -12.63
C PRO A 58 5.71 22.79 -12.94
N THR A 59 5.01 23.55 -12.09
CA THR A 59 4.82 25.00 -12.22
C THR A 59 5.95 25.72 -11.48
N ASN A 60 6.51 25.09 -10.46
CA ASN A 60 7.75 25.56 -9.88
C ASN A 60 8.89 25.12 -10.81
N PRO A 61 9.83 26.01 -11.21
CA PRO A 61 11.12 25.54 -11.68
C PRO A 61 11.66 24.57 -10.62
N PRO A 62 12.43 23.53 -10.98
CA PRO A 62 13.03 22.67 -9.97
C PRO A 62 13.71 23.61 -8.98
N THR A 63 13.18 23.66 -7.76
CA THR A 63 13.91 24.24 -6.65
C THR A 63 15.01 23.21 -6.44
N THR A 64 16.07 23.34 -7.24
CA THR A 64 17.39 22.85 -6.90
C THR A 64 17.54 23.36 -5.50
N VAL A 65 17.34 22.47 -4.53
CA VAL A 65 17.93 22.67 -3.24
C VAL A 65 19.40 22.66 -3.61
N GLU A 66 19.94 23.85 -3.86
CA GLU A 66 21.34 24.18 -3.66
C GLU A 66 21.55 23.86 -2.18
N ALA A 67 21.62 22.56 -1.89
CA ALA A 67 22.50 22.06 -0.91
C ALA A 67 23.86 22.50 -1.44
N GLU A 68 24.26 23.69 -0.99
CA GLU A 68 25.65 24.00 -0.69
C GLU A 68 26.14 22.92 0.29
N LEU A 69 26.28 21.70 -0.23
CA LEU A 69 27.21 20.70 0.24
C LEU A 69 28.45 20.99 -0.56
N GLU A 70 29.19 21.94 -0.01
CA GLU A 70 30.62 22.09 -0.22
C GLU A 70 31.25 20.68 -0.19
N ASP A 71 31.67 20.26 -1.39
CA ASP A 71 32.81 19.40 -1.68
C ASP A 71 32.98 18.12 -0.85
N GLU A 72 32.71 16.97 -1.48
CA GLU A 72 33.81 16.08 -1.89
C GLU A 72 33.29 14.93 -2.77
N GLY A 73 34.02 14.68 -3.86
CA GLY A 73 33.58 13.88 -4.99
C GLY A 73 33.21 12.42 -4.68
N ARG A 74 32.09 12.01 -5.26
CA ARG A 74 31.99 10.79 -6.06
C ARG A 74 30.74 10.85 -6.93
N GLN A 75 30.94 11.19 -8.18
CA GLN A 75 30.02 10.82 -9.24
C GLN A 75 29.99 9.29 -9.31
N THR A 76 28.99 8.65 -8.71
CA THR A 76 28.57 7.32 -9.14
C THR A 76 27.31 7.50 -9.96
N SER A 77 27.52 7.81 -11.24
CA SER A 77 26.50 7.76 -12.27
C SER A 77 25.86 6.37 -12.22
N PHE A 78 24.65 6.27 -11.69
CA PHE A 78 23.86 5.04 -11.77
C PHE A 78 23.48 4.86 -13.24
N SER A 79 24.28 4.07 -13.96
CA SER A 79 24.01 3.70 -15.35
C SER A 79 22.79 2.80 -15.40
N LEU A 80 21.86 3.17 -16.29
CA LEU A 80 20.53 2.56 -16.51
C LEU A 80 20.58 1.08 -16.98
N GLU A 81 21.77 0.49 -17.12
CA GLU A 81 21.98 -0.87 -17.59
C GLU A 81 21.97 -1.95 -16.49
N GLU A 82 21.86 -1.58 -15.21
CA GLU A 82 21.74 -2.53 -14.09
C GLU A 82 20.28 -2.95 -13.81
N VAL A 83 19.51 -3.27 -14.85
CA VAL A 83 18.18 -3.91 -14.72
C VAL A 83 18.10 -5.15 -15.61
N LYS A 84 19.09 -6.02 -15.53
CA LYS A 84 19.01 -7.40 -16.05
C LYS A 84 19.71 -8.37 -15.10
N HIS A 85 19.07 -8.60 -13.95
CA HIS A 85 19.22 -9.86 -13.21
C HIS A 85 17.85 -10.36 -12.73
N VAL A 86 16.94 -10.55 -13.70
CA VAL A 86 15.91 -11.57 -13.57
C VAL A 86 16.61 -12.91 -13.81
N HIS A 87 17.15 -13.51 -12.74
CA HIS A 87 17.49 -14.91 -12.73
C HIS A 87 16.72 -15.60 -11.60
N SER A 88 15.62 -16.22 -12.02
CA SER A 88 15.19 -17.54 -11.59
C SER A 88 15.16 -17.81 -10.08
N ILE A 89 14.00 -17.54 -9.47
CA ILE A 89 13.50 -18.39 -8.38
C ILE A 89 12.27 -19.12 -8.91
N GLN A 90 12.49 -20.00 -9.88
CA GLN A 90 11.59 -21.12 -10.07
C GLN A 90 11.96 -22.17 -9.02
N THR A 91 11.19 -22.28 -7.95
CA THR A 91 11.03 -23.59 -7.30
C THR A 91 9.58 -23.78 -6.89
N SER A 92 8.99 -24.74 -7.59
CA SER A 92 7.62 -25.24 -7.64
C SER A 92 6.79 -25.25 -6.35
N PRO A 93 5.46 -25.08 -6.44
CA PRO A 93 4.55 -25.46 -5.36
C PRO A 93 4.42 -26.99 -5.35
N GLN A 94 4.99 -27.64 -4.32
CA GLN A 94 4.83 -29.07 -4.10
C GLN A 94 3.40 -29.37 -3.58
N TRP A 95 2.49 -29.75 -4.49
CA TRP A 95 1.26 -30.46 -4.16
C TRP A 95 1.29 -31.86 -4.79
N GLN A 96 1.43 -32.88 -3.94
CA GLN A 96 1.20 -34.35 -4.09
C GLN A 96 2.16 -35.06 -3.10
N SER A 97 1.83 -35.99 -2.20
CA SER A 97 0.63 -36.72 -1.74
C SER A 97 1.03 -37.35 -0.38
N PRO A 98 0.13 -37.70 0.55
CA PRO A 98 0.46 -38.65 1.61
C PRO A 98 0.23 -40.07 1.09
N LEU A 99 1.30 -40.86 1.02
CA LEU A 99 1.21 -42.33 1.12
C LEU A 99 1.09 -42.68 2.59
N GLY A 100 0.05 -43.43 2.93
CA GLY A 100 -0.25 -43.95 4.27
C GLY A 100 -1.63 -44.57 4.28
#